data_AF-A0A6M0EYF0-F1
#
_entry.id   AF-A0A6M0EYF0-F1
#
_cell.length_a   1.000
_cell.length_b   1.000
_cell.length_c   1.000
_cell.angle_alpha   90.00
_cell.angle_beta   90.00
_cell.angle_gamma   90.00
#
_symmetry.space_group_name_H-M   'P 1'
#
loop_
_entity.id
_entity.type
_entity.pdbx_description
1 polymer ?
#
loop_
_entity_poly.entity_id
_entity_poly.type
_entity_poly.pdbx_seq_one_letter_code
_entity_poly.pdbx_strand_id
1 'polypeptide(L)'
;MHRLEEQQTVPMVKAKSFLIAEIQAETWWTDITPVMIDHIRRQLRDLIKFIDQKAQKLVYTNFIDKLGTVEIVNVPVQQTGFSPYQYRQKIEAYIRENEDHIAVAKLKRNLPLTDGGLASLEAMLFESEVIESREKFQEVYSKDLSLKRFIRELVGLDRNAAKQAFAQYLENTSFSANQIRFVETIIDYLTQQGIMDAGLLYEPPFTDLHHEGLDGVFDDDHAEEIINIIESFNKTIGVNFGAASRSRQESDQFSSQLLC
;
A
#
# COMPACT_ATOMS: atom_id res chain seq x y z
N MET A 1 14.95 -0.38 4.20
CA MET A 1 15.56 -1.24 3.17
C MET A 1 14.68 -1.30 1.93
N HIS A 2 13.38 -1.64 2.04
CA HIS A 2 12.41 -1.57 0.92
C HIS A 2 12.45 -0.26 0.11
N ARG A 3 12.47 0.89 0.80
CA ARG A 3 12.57 2.21 0.16
C ARG A 3 13.88 2.48 -0.59
N LEU A 4 14.96 1.76 -0.25
CA LEU A 4 16.20 1.83 -1.04
C LEU A 4 16.08 1.00 -2.29
N GLU A 5 15.38 -0.14 -2.23
CA GLU A 5 15.15 -0.99 -3.39
C GLU A 5 14.23 -0.34 -4.42
N GLU A 6 13.26 0.47 -3.99
CA GLU A 6 12.40 1.27 -4.89
C GLU A 6 13.18 2.38 -5.63
N GLN A 7 14.37 2.76 -5.14
CA GLN A 7 15.20 3.85 -5.67
C GLN A 7 16.31 3.33 -6.61
N GLN A 8 16.03 2.31 -7.43
CA GLN A 8 17.02 1.74 -8.39
C GLN A 8 17.43 2.71 -9.51
N THR A 9 16.71 3.82 -9.67
CA THR A 9 17.03 4.90 -10.61
C THR A 9 18.32 5.65 -10.22
N VAL A 10 18.74 5.58 -8.95
CA VAL A 10 19.99 6.18 -8.47
C VAL A 10 21.18 5.24 -8.70
N PRO A 11 22.22 5.63 -9.48
CA PRO A 11 23.34 4.75 -9.83
C PRO A 11 24.09 4.17 -8.62
N MET A 12 24.21 4.94 -7.53
CA MET A 12 24.87 4.48 -6.29
C MET A 12 24.08 3.37 -5.59
N VAL A 13 22.75 3.42 -5.64
CA VAL A 13 21.87 2.40 -5.07
C VAL A 13 21.89 1.15 -5.94
N LYS A 14 21.83 1.31 -7.28
CA LYS A 14 21.92 0.22 -8.24
C LYS A 14 23.22 -0.58 -8.12
N ALA A 15 24.36 0.09 -7.88
CA ALA A 15 25.65 -0.56 -7.68
C ALA A 15 25.72 -1.46 -6.43
N LYS A 16 24.79 -1.29 -5.47
CA LYS A 16 24.71 -2.05 -4.22
C LYS A 16 23.44 -2.90 -4.12
N SER A 17 22.70 -3.05 -5.22
CA SER A 17 21.46 -3.84 -5.30
C SER A 17 21.63 -5.28 -4.82
N PHE A 18 22.73 -5.94 -5.21
CA PHE A 18 23.02 -7.31 -4.78
C PHE A 18 23.14 -7.43 -3.25
N LEU A 19 23.89 -6.52 -2.62
CA LEU A 19 24.04 -6.49 -1.16
C LEU A 19 22.69 -6.23 -0.47
N ILE A 20 21.88 -5.32 -1.03
CA ILE A 20 20.54 -5.02 -0.50
C ILE A 20 19.64 -6.25 -0.57
N ALA A 21 19.68 -7.02 -1.67
CA ALA A 21 18.91 -8.25 -1.83
C ALA A 21 19.43 -9.39 -0.91
N GLU A 22 20.75 -9.52 -0.78
CA GLU A 22 21.40 -10.54 0.07
C GLU A 22 21.03 -10.36 1.55
N ILE A 23 21.07 -9.13 2.08
CA ILE A 23 20.68 -8.83 3.46
C ILE A 23 19.19 -9.10 3.71
N GLN A 24 18.36 -9.02 2.66
CA GLN A 24 16.94 -9.31 2.81
C GLN A 24 16.69 -10.81 2.98
N ALA A 25 17.52 -11.69 2.41
CA ALA A 25 17.36 -13.14 2.47
C ALA A 25 17.53 -13.70 3.90
N GLU A 26 16.71 -14.68 4.27
CA GLU A 26 16.71 -15.31 5.61
C GLU A 26 18.01 -16.06 5.91
N THR A 27 18.60 -16.67 4.88
CA THR A 27 19.88 -17.36 4.97
C THR A 27 21.03 -16.45 5.43
N TRP A 28 20.94 -15.15 5.15
CA TRP A 28 21.98 -14.20 5.51
C TRP A 28 22.01 -13.90 7.02
N TRP A 29 20.86 -14.00 7.70
CA TRP A 29 20.74 -13.77 9.14
C TRP A 29 21.15 -14.98 9.99
N THR A 30 21.42 -16.11 9.36
CA THR A 30 21.87 -17.33 10.05
C THR A 30 23.36 -17.19 10.41
N ASP A 31 23.71 -17.42 11.67
CA ASP A 31 25.10 -17.34 12.20
C ASP A 31 25.80 -15.97 12.06
N ILE A 32 25.02 -14.89 12.10
CA ILE A 32 25.57 -13.54 11.95
C ILE A 32 26.40 -13.07 13.15
N THR A 33 27.52 -12.38 12.86
CA THR A 33 28.38 -11.77 13.88
C THR A 33 28.23 -10.24 13.95
N PRO A 34 28.48 -9.61 15.11
CA PRO A 34 28.45 -8.14 15.24
C PRO A 34 29.38 -7.40 14.25
N VAL A 35 30.50 -8.03 13.86
CA VAL A 35 31.45 -7.47 12.90
C VAL A 35 30.85 -7.41 11.50
N MET A 36 30.10 -8.44 11.10
CA MET A 36 29.39 -8.47 9.82
C MET A 36 28.30 -7.39 9.76
N ILE A 37 27.59 -7.17 10.87
CA ILE A 37 26.58 -6.10 10.98
C ILE A 37 27.23 -4.72 10.84
N ASP A 38 28.35 -4.45 11.52
CA ASP A 38 29.03 -3.14 11.40
C ASP A 38 29.53 -2.90 9.97
N HIS A 39 30.02 -3.96 9.30
CA HIS A 39 30.47 -3.87 7.92
C HIS A 39 29.33 -3.38 7.00
N ILE A 40 28.15 -3.98 7.14
CA ILE A 40 26.97 -3.60 6.36
C ILE A 40 26.45 -2.23 6.74
N ARG A 41 26.38 -1.91 8.03
CA ARG A 41 25.96 -0.59 8.52
C ARG A 41 26.82 0.52 7.92
N ARG A 42 28.13 0.29 7.72
CA ARG A 42 29.03 1.22 7.03
C ARG A 42 28.70 1.34 5.56
N GLN A 43 28.51 0.23 4.85
CA GLN A 43 28.18 0.25 3.43
C GLN A 43 26.84 0.91 3.12
N LEU A 44 25.85 0.75 4.00
CA LEU A 44 24.51 1.32 3.84
C LEU A 44 24.43 2.78 4.26
N ARG A 45 25.33 3.26 5.13
CA ARG A 45 25.32 4.65 5.63
C ARG A 45 25.26 5.67 4.50
N ASP A 46 26.03 5.43 3.44
CA ASP A 46 26.12 6.35 2.30
C ASP A 46 24.89 6.32 1.40
N LEU A 47 24.06 5.27 1.51
CA LEU A 47 22.83 5.09 0.75
C LEU A 47 21.60 5.66 1.46
N ILE A 48 21.62 5.78 2.80
CA ILE A 48 20.48 6.27 3.61
C ILE A 48 20.02 7.66 3.19
N LYS A 49 20.93 8.51 2.68
CA LYS A 49 20.61 9.87 2.20
C LYS A 49 19.62 9.91 1.02
N PHE A 50 19.44 8.79 0.31
CA PHE A 50 18.51 8.68 -0.82
C PHE A 50 17.11 8.20 -0.41
N ILE A 51 16.89 7.93 0.87
CA ILE A 51 15.56 7.59 1.39
C ILE A 51 14.83 8.89 1.66
N ASP A 52 13.73 9.16 0.95
CA ASP A 52 12.89 10.32 1.20
C ASP A 52 12.43 10.35 2.67
N GLN A 53 12.84 11.41 3.36
CA GLN A 53 12.48 11.65 4.74
C GLN A 53 11.08 12.28 4.79
N LYS A 54 10.03 11.46 4.69
CA LYS A 54 8.74 11.91 5.24
C LYS A 54 8.91 12.12 6.75
N ALA A 55 8.36 13.22 7.27
CA ALA A 55 8.53 13.74 8.63
C ALA A 55 8.65 12.62 9.68
N GLN A 56 9.87 12.37 10.14
CA GLN A 56 10.12 11.45 11.25
C GLN A 56 9.60 12.11 12.53
N LYS A 57 8.76 11.41 13.29
CA LYS A 57 8.31 11.87 14.59
C LYS A 57 9.54 12.04 15.49
N LEU A 58 9.87 13.27 15.87
CA LEU A 58 11.00 13.55 16.76
C LEU A 58 10.69 12.92 18.13
N VAL A 59 11.37 11.83 18.46
CA VAL A 59 11.26 11.19 19.77
C VAL A 59 12.33 11.78 20.67
N TYR A 60 11.93 12.62 21.61
CA TYR A 60 12.82 13.09 22.68
C TYR A 60 12.94 12.00 23.74
N THR A 61 14.00 11.22 23.67
CA THR A 61 14.40 10.33 24.78
C THR A 61 15.33 11.08 25.72
N ASN A 62 14.77 11.57 26.83
CA ASN A 62 15.55 12.05 27.97
C ASN A 62 15.56 10.95 29.04
N PHE A 63 16.58 10.10 29.02
CA PHE A 63 16.79 9.09 30.06
C PHE A 63 17.61 9.70 31.17
N ILE A 64 17.00 9.89 32.34
CA ILE A 64 17.72 10.17 33.57
C ILE A 64 18.11 8.81 34.14
N ASP A 65 19.40 8.49 34.14
CA ASP A 65 19.89 7.24 34.72
C ASP A 65 19.47 7.15 36.19
N LYS A 66 18.71 6.11 36.50
CA LYS A 66 18.37 5.72 37.87
C LYS A 66 18.92 4.32 38.09
N LEU A 67 19.86 4.20 39.02
CA LEU A 67 20.32 2.90 39.52
C LEU A 67 19.18 2.25 40.30
N GLY A 68 18.41 1.39 39.63
CA GLY A 68 17.40 0.53 40.24
C GLY A 68 18.00 -0.74 40.83
N THR A 69 17.23 -1.44 41.64
CA THR A 69 17.56 -2.80 42.10
C THR A 69 17.63 -3.77 40.92
N VAL A 70 18.61 -4.67 40.93
CA VAL A 70 18.80 -5.68 39.87
C VAL A 70 17.61 -6.63 39.86
N GLU A 71 16.71 -6.47 38.90
CA GLU A 71 15.69 -7.46 38.58
C GLU A 71 16.23 -8.41 37.51
N ILE A 72 16.07 -9.71 37.74
CA ILE A 72 16.25 -10.72 36.69
C ILE A 72 15.02 -10.62 35.79
N VAL A 73 15.10 -9.73 34.81
CA VAL A 73 14.12 -9.69 33.72
C VAL A 73 14.47 -10.82 32.77
N ASN A 74 13.51 -11.70 32.49
CA ASN A 74 13.61 -12.60 31.35
C ASN A 74 13.68 -11.73 30.09
N VAL A 75 14.89 -11.51 29.59
CA VAL A 75 15.08 -10.95 28.26
C VAL A 75 14.43 -11.96 27.32
N PRO A 76 13.32 -11.63 26.62
CA PRO A 76 12.78 -12.56 25.65
C PRO A 76 13.91 -12.85 24.67
N VAL A 77 14.31 -14.11 24.60
CA VAL A 77 15.17 -14.61 23.53
C VAL A 77 14.31 -14.49 22.28
N GLN A 78 14.32 -13.31 21.67
CA GLN A 78 13.79 -13.13 20.34
C GLN A 78 14.65 -14.06 19.48
N GLN A 79 14.08 -15.20 19.11
CA GLN A 79 14.64 -16.03 18.06
C GLN A 79 14.74 -15.12 16.83
N THR A 80 15.97 -14.68 16.52
CA THR A 80 16.28 -13.82 15.38
C THR A 80 16.23 -14.60 14.07
N GLY A 81 15.12 -15.31 13.83
CA GLY A 81 14.79 -15.97 12.56
C GLY A 81 13.58 -15.34 11.87
N PHE A 82 12.69 -14.67 12.61
CA PHE A 82 11.49 -14.09 12.01
C PHE A 82 11.77 -12.69 11.44
N SER A 83 11.81 -12.59 10.11
CA SER A 83 11.78 -11.31 9.40
C SER A 83 10.36 -10.98 8.97
N PRO A 84 9.71 -9.93 9.53
CA PRO A 84 8.38 -9.49 9.08
C PRO A 84 8.34 -9.21 7.58
N TYR A 85 9.45 -8.79 6.99
CA TYR A 85 9.57 -8.55 5.57
C TYR A 85 9.46 -9.83 4.73
N GLN A 86 10.21 -10.86 5.09
CA GLN A 86 10.16 -12.16 4.40
C GLN A 86 8.77 -12.80 4.54
N TYR A 87 8.17 -12.68 5.72
CA TYR A 87 6.79 -13.12 5.93
C TYR A 87 5.81 -12.40 4.99
N ARG A 88 5.98 -11.08 4.78
CA ARG A 88 5.16 -10.34 3.81
C ARG A 88 5.33 -10.89 2.39
N GLN A 89 6.57 -11.02 1.91
CA GLN A 89 6.84 -11.57 0.57
C GLN A 89 6.22 -12.96 0.38
N LYS A 90 6.36 -13.84 1.38
CA LYS A 90 5.85 -15.22 1.34
C LYS A 90 4.32 -15.25 1.20
N ILE A 91 3.62 -14.40 1.95
CA ILE A 91 2.16 -14.24 1.86
C ILE A 91 1.76 -13.66 0.52
N GLU A 92 2.46 -12.62 0.07
CA GLU A 92 2.14 -11.99 -1.20
C GLU A 92 2.30 -12.95 -2.38
N ALA A 93 3.36 -13.74 -2.39
CA ALA A 93 3.58 -14.78 -3.38
C ALA A 93 2.47 -15.83 -3.34
N TYR A 94 2.11 -16.32 -2.15
CA TYR A 94 1.04 -17.31 -1.98
C TYR A 94 -0.32 -16.81 -2.48
N ILE A 95 -0.67 -15.55 -2.22
CA ILE A 95 -1.94 -14.99 -2.73
C ILE A 95 -1.89 -14.83 -4.25
N ARG A 96 -0.77 -14.40 -4.84
CA ARG A 96 -0.61 -14.29 -6.30
C ARG A 96 -0.69 -15.65 -7.00
N GLU A 97 -0.12 -16.70 -6.39
CA GLU A 97 -0.22 -18.07 -6.91
C GLU A 97 -1.65 -18.62 -6.90
N ASN A 98 -2.51 -18.09 -6.02
CA ASN A 98 -3.89 -18.53 -5.84
C ASN A 98 -4.92 -17.51 -6.33
N GLU A 99 -4.56 -16.68 -7.31
CA GLU A 99 -5.48 -15.71 -7.91
C GLU A 99 -6.74 -16.36 -8.53
N ASP A 100 -6.64 -17.61 -8.97
CA ASP A 100 -7.74 -18.38 -9.54
C ASP A 100 -8.74 -18.89 -8.48
N HIS A 101 -8.41 -18.78 -7.18
CA HIS A 101 -9.33 -19.16 -6.12
C HIS A 101 -10.60 -18.31 -6.20
N ILE A 102 -11.77 -18.95 -6.10
CA ILE A 102 -13.08 -18.32 -6.38
C ILE A 102 -13.28 -17.02 -5.59
N ALA A 103 -12.88 -16.99 -4.32
CA ALA A 103 -12.99 -15.79 -3.49
C ALA A 103 -12.06 -14.66 -3.93
N VAL A 104 -10.81 -14.98 -4.33
CA VAL A 104 -9.83 -14.01 -4.81
C VAL A 104 -10.24 -13.48 -6.19
N ALA A 105 -10.64 -14.36 -7.11
CA ALA A 105 -11.15 -13.99 -8.42
C ALA A 105 -12.40 -13.11 -8.35
N LYS A 106 -13.31 -13.36 -7.39
CA LYS A 106 -14.46 -12.49 -7.13
C LYS A 106 -14.04 -11.11 -6.67
N LEU A 107 -13.08 -11.03 -5.74
CA LEU A 107 -12.52 -9.74 -5.35
C LEU A 107 -11.91 -9.05 -6.57
N LYS A 108 -10.99 -9.68 -7.31
CA LYS A 108 -10.38 -9.08 -8.51
C LYS A 108 -11.41 -8.51 -9.50
N ARG A 109 -12.52 -9.20 -9.73
CA ARG A 109 -13.60 -8.78 -10.66
C ARG A 109 -14.61 -7.79 -10.06
N ASN A 110 -14.35 -7.25 -8.88
CA ASN A 110 -15.27 -6.39 -8.13
C ASN A 110 -16.66 -7.00 -7.88
N LEU A 111 -16.73 -8.31 -7.65
CA LEU A 111 -17.97 -8.97 -7.29
C LEU A 111 -18.13 -8.98 -5.77
N PRO A 112 -19.37 -8.81 -5.25
CA PRO A 112 -19.62 -8.87 -3.82
C PRO A 112 -19.27 -10.26 -3.29
N LEU A 113 -18.55 -10.27 -2.16
CA LEU A 113 -18.18 -11.50 -1.47
C LEU A 113 -19.21 -11.78 -0.37
N THR A 114 -19.88 -12.94 -0.45
CA THR A 114 -20.77 -13.44 0.61
C THR A 114 -19.98 -13.90 1.83
N ASP A 115 -20.64 -14.04 2.98
CA ASP A 115 -19.98 -14.48 4.22
C ASP A 115 -19.33 -15.86 4.08
N GLY A 116 -19.97 -16.79 3.36
CA GLY A 116 -19.36 -18.08 3.02
C GLY A 116 -18.14 -17.96 2.12
N GLY A 117 -18.12 -16.98 1.20
CA GLY A 117 -16.95 -16.68 0.38
C GLY A 117 -15.80 -16.08 1.19
N LEU A 118 -16.11 -15.29 2.21
CA LEU A 118 -15.12 -14.77 3.16
C LEU A 118 -14.53 -15.89 4.02
N ALA A 119 -15.36 -16.80 4.54
CA ALA A 119 -14.90 -17.96 5.29
C ALA A 119 -13.99 -18.86 4.45
N SER A 120 -14.34 -19.09 3.18
CA SER A 120 -13.49 -19.84 2.23
C SER A 120 -12.15 -19.14 1.97
N LEU A 121 -12.13 -17.81 1.96
CA LEU A 121 -10.90 -17.03 1.80
C LEU A 121 -10.01 -17.09 3.04
N GLU A 122 -10.61 -17.01 4.22
CA GLU A 122 -9.90 -17.20 5.49
C GLU A 122 -9.33 -18.62 5.59
N ALA A 123 -10.09 -19.65 5.23
CA ALA A 123 -9.62 -21.03 5.18
C ALA A 123 -8.43 -21.18 4.23
N MET A 124 -8.55 -20.68 3.00
CA MET A 124 -7.47 -20.72 2.00
C MET A 124 -6.16 -20.08 2.49
N LEU A 125 -6.25 -19.02 3.32
CA LEU A 125 -5.07 -18.37 3.91
C LEU A 125 -4.55 -19.12 5.14
N PHE A 126 -5.39 -19.38 6.13
CA PHE A 126 -4.96 -19.86 7.44
C PHE A 126 -4.82 -21.38 7.55
N GLU A 127 -5.36 -22.16 6.61
CA GLU A 127 -5.11 -23.61 6.51
C GLU A 127 -3.81 -23.91 5.75
N SER A 128 -3.21 -22.91 5.11
CA SER A 128 -1.92 -23.06 4.44
C SER A 128 -0.77 -23.09 5.45
N GLU A 129 0.20 -23.97 5.23
CA GLU A 129 1.46 -24.01 6.01
C GLU A 129 2.29 -22.72 5.85
N VAL A 130 1.94 -21.86 4.88
CA VAL A 130 2.68 -20.64 4.54
C VAL A 130 2.44 -19.52 5.55
N ILE A 131 1.20 -19.36 6.03
CA ILE A 131 0.79 -18.25 6.91
C ILE A 131 1.04 -18.58 8.38
N GLU A 132 1.31 -19.86 8.68
CA GLU A 132 1.57 -20.44 10.01
C GLU A 132 0.38 -20.31 10.97
N SER A 133 -0.01 -19.09 11.35
CA SER A 133 -1.17 -18.84 12.21
C SER A 133 -1.78 -17.45 12.01
N ARG A 134 -3.03 -17.29 12.46
CA ARG A 134 -3.75 -16.01 12.44
C ARG A 134 -3.09 -14.97 13.35
N GLU A 135 -2.53 -15.40 14.47
CA GLU A 135 -1.82 -14.54 15.42
C GLU A 135 -0.57 -13.94 14.77
N LYS A 136 0.17 -14.75 13.99
CA LYS A 136 1.36 -14.30 13.28
C LYS A 136 1.03 -13.29 12.19
N PHE A 137 -0.06 -13.54 11.46
CA PHE A 137 -0.57 -12.59 10.47
C PHE A 137 -0.90 -11.23 11.10
N GLN A 138 -1.58 -11.25 12.25
CA GLN A 138 -1.97 -10.04 12.98
C GLN A 138 -0.77 -9.28 13.58
N GLU A 139 0.30 -9.97 13.94
CA GLU A 139 1.55 -9.35 14.40
C GLU A 139 2.18 -8.48 13.30
N VAL A 140 2.08 -8.88 12.03
CA VAL A 140 2.72 -8.19 10.90
C VAL A 140 1.81 -7.14 10.24
N TYR A 141 0.51 -7.41 10.13
CA TYR A 141 -0.42 -6.61 9.32
C TYR A 141 -1.46 -5.81 10.13
N SER A 142 -1.43 -5.90 11.46
CA SER A 142 -2.40 -5.30 12.39
C SER A 142 -3.74 -6.06 12.46
N LYS A 143 -4.40 -5.99 13.61
CA LYS A 143 -5.67 -6.69 13.89
C LYS A 143 -6.88 -6.11 13.14
N ASP A 144 -6.82 -4.82 12.81
CA ASP A 144 -7.95 -4.08 12.21
C ASP A 144 -7.93 -4.12 10.67
N LEU A 145 -6.99 -4.87 10.07
CA LEU A 145 -6.88 -4.96 8.63
C LEU A 145 -8.05 -5.76 8.04
N SER A 146 -8.85 -5.12 7.17
CA SER A 146 -9.85 -5.81 6.37
C SER A 146 -9.16 -6.75 5.37
N LEU A 147 -9.44 -8.05 5.49
CA LEU A 147 -8.88 -9.07 4.60
C LEU A 147 -9.25 -8.83 3.13
N LYS A 148 -10.49 -8.38 2.89
CA LYS A 148 -10.99 -8.03 1.55
C LYS A 148 -10.16 -6.92 0.92
N ARG A 149 -9.81 -5.90 1.71
CA ARG A 149 -8.96 -4.78 1.28
C ARG A 149 -7.55 -5.25 0.96
N PHE A 150 -6.94 -6.00 1.86
CA PHE A 150 -5.56 -6.46 1.72
C PHE A 150 -5.34 -7.26 0.44
N ILE A 151 -6.25 -8.21 0.16
CA ILE A 151 -6.15 -9.02 -1.06
C ILE A 151 -6.37 -8.17 -2.31
N ARG A 152 -7.29 -7.19 -2.24
CA ARG A 152 -7.52 -6.29 -3.37
C ARG A 152 -6.31 -5.40 -3.65
N GLU A 153 -5.68 -4.85 -2.63
CA GLU A 153 -4.44 -4.07 -2.75
C GLU A 153 -3.32 -4.88 -3.40
N LEU A 154 -3.28 -6.19 -3.14
CA LEU A 154 -2.22 -7.06 -3.63
C LEU A 154 -2.41 -7.55 -5.06
N VAL A 155 -3.65 -7.96 -5.41
CA VAL A 155 -3.98 -8.59 -6.69
C VAL A 155 -4.44 -7.56 -7.74
N GLY A 156 -4.87 -6.39 -7.29
CA GLY A 156 -5.41 -5.35 -8.16
C GLY A 156 -6.87 -5.58 -8.56
N LEU A 157 -7.36 -4.71 -9.44
CA LEU A 157 -8.68 -4.78 -10.05
C LEU A 157 -8.58 -5.38 -11.46
N ASP A 158 -9.57 -6.19 -11.86
CA ASP A 158 -9.68 -6.66 -13.23
C ASP A 158 -9.94 -5.48 -14.18
N ARG A 159 -9.11 -5.37 -15.22
CA ARG A 159 -9.19 -4.26 -16.18
C ARG A 159 -10.51 -4.22 -16.94
N ASN A 160 -11.09 -5.38 -17.25
CA ASN A 160 -12.38 -5.42 -17.94
C ASN A 160 -13.51 -5.01 -16.99
N ALA A 161 -13.47 -5.43 -15.72
CA ALA A 161 -14.43 -4.98 -14.72
C ALA A 161 -14.37 -3.45 -14.53
N ALA A 162 -13.17 -2.87 -14.44
CA ALA A 162 -12.96 -1.43 -14.37
C ALA A 162 -13.53 -0.72 -15.62
N LYS A 163 -13.15 -1.20 -16.81
CA LYS A 163 -13.64 -0.66 -18.08
C LYS A 163 -15.16 -0.74 -18.21
N GLN A 164 -15.79 -1.83 -17.80
CA GLN A 164 -17.24 -1.99 -17.87
C GLN A 164 -17.98 -0.99 -16.99
N ALA A 165 -17.47 -0.72 -15.78
CA ALA A 165 -18.04 0.29 -14.90
C ALA A 165 -17.94 1.69 -15.52
N PHE A 166 -16.77 2.04 -16.07
CA PHE A 166 -16.59 3.33 -16.75
C PHE A 166 -17.21 3.37 -18.16
N ALA A 167 -17.50 2.25 -18.80
CA ALA A 167 -18.15 2.23 -20.11
C ALA A 167 -19.58 2.78 -20.04
N GLN A 168 -20.33 2.44 -18.98
CA GLN A 168 -21.66 3.00 -18.74
C GLN A 168 -21.63 4.53 -18.61
N TYR A 169 -20.58 5.06 -17.97
CA TYR A 169 -20.32 6.49 -17.86
C TYR A 169 -19.95 7.12 -19.22
N LEU A 170 -19.12 6.42 -20.01
CA LEU A 170 -18.64 6.90 -21.30
C LEU A 170 -19.65 6.78 -22.46
N GLU A 171 -20.75 6.03 -22.28
CA GLU A 171 -21.70 5.68 -23.36
C GLU A 171 -22.60 6.84 -23.82
N ASN A 172 -22.88 7.83 -22.96
CA ASN A 172 -23.92 8.83 -23.22
C ASN A 172 -23.41 10.25 -23.51
N THR A 173 -22.09 10.45 -23.55
CA THR A 173 -21.49 11.79 -23.64
C THR A 173 -20.28 11.80 -24.56
N SER A 174 -20.11 12.89 -25.33
CA SER A 174 -18.89 13.08 -26.12
C SER A 174 -17.77 13.61 -25.23
N PHE A 175 -16.88 12.72 -24.78
CA PHE A 175 -15.72 13.11 -23.99
C PHE A 175 -14.54 13.56 -24.88
N SER A 176 -13.80 14.55 -24.41
CA SER A 176 -12.56 15.00 -25.05
C SER A 176 -11.43 13.98 -24.88
N ALA A 177 -10.38 14.08 -25.69
CA ALA A 177 -9.21 13.20 -25.58
C ALA A 177 -8.53 13.29 -24.19
N ASN A 178 -8.58 14.45 -23.54
CA ASN A 178 -8.02 14.64 -22.20
C ASN A 178 -8.87 13.92 -21.15
N GLN A 179 -10.20 14.03 -21.23
CA GLN A 179 -11.13 13.35 -20.33
C GLN A 179 -11.02 11.82 -20.44
N ILE A 180 -10.95 11.29 -21.67
CA ILE A 180 -10.76 9.85 -21.90
C ILE A 180 -9.44 9.39 -21.27
N ARG A 181 -8.34 10.13 -21.47
CA ARG A 181 -7.04 9.79 -20.89
C ARG A 181 -7.05 9.85 -19.36
N PHE A 182 -7.79 10.80 -18.78
CA PHE A 182 -7.95 10.89 -17.33
C PHE A 182 -8.61 9.61 -16.79
N VAL A 183 -9.71 9.17 -17.40
CA VAL A 183 -10.40 7.92 -17.04
C VAL A 183 -9.52 6.68 -17.25
N GLU A 184 -8.75 6.63 -18.34
CA GLU A 184 -7.78 5.55 -18.58
C GLU A 184 -6.72 5.47 -17.48
N THR A 185 -6.22 6.61 -17.01
CA THR A 185 -5.28 6.68 -15.88
C THR A 185 -5.92 6.15 -14.60
N ILE A 186 -7.20 6.45 -14.35
CA ILE A 186 -7.94 5.89 -13.21
C ILE A 186 -8.03 4.38 -13.31
N ILE A 187 -8.42 3.85 -14.47
CA ILE A 187 -8.52 2.42 -14.73
C ILE A 187 -7.16 1.75 -14.50
N ASP A 188 -6.08 2.33 -15.04
CA ASP A 188 -4.74 1.78 -14.90
C ASP A 188 -4.29 1.75 -13.44
N TYR A 189 -4.54 2.82 -12.68
CA TYR A 189 -4.25 2.87 -11.26
C TYR A 189 -5.04 1.81 -10.48
N LEU A 190 -6.36 1.74 -10.68
CA LEU A 190 -7.22 0.73 -10.03
C LEU A 190 -6.78 -0.69 -10.39
N THR A 191 -6.36 -0.95 -11.63
CA THR A 191 -5.88 -2.28 -12.01
C THR A 191 -4.59 -2.69 -11.33
N GLN A 192 -3.72 -1.73 -11.01
CA GLN A 192 -2.44 -1.99 -10.36
C GLN A 192 -2.56 -2.05 -8.84
N GLN A 193 -3.29 -1.09 -8.24
CA GLN A 193 -3.36 -0.91 -6.79
C GLN A 193 -4.64 -1.51 -6.18
N GLY A 194 -5.64 -1.84 -7.00
CA GLY A 194 -6.90 -2.48 -6.59
C GLY A 194 -7.89 -1.59 -5.85
N ILE A 195 -7.40 -0.54 -5.20
CA ILE A 195 -8.17 0.47 -4.48
C ILE A 195 -7.68 1.86 -4.89
N MET A 196 -8.51 2.87 -4.70
CA MET A 196 -8.14 4.26 -4.95
C MET A 196 -8.88 5.18 -3.99
N ASP A 197 -8.17 6.10 -3.34
CA ASP A 197 -8.79 7.25 -2.66
C ASP A 197 -9.10 8.32 -3.72
N ALA A 198 -10.31 8.86 -3.71
CA ALA A 198 -10.72 9.93 -4.61
C ALA A 198 -9.84 11.19 -4.45
N GLY A 199 -9.26 11.41 -3.27
CA GLY A 199 -8.30 12.50 -3.06
C GLY A 199 -7.05 12.43 -3.95
N LEU A 200 -6.70 11.26 -4.48
CA LEU A 200 -5.55 11.11 -5.40
C LEU A 200 -5.79 11.76 -6.76
N LEU A 201 -7.04 12.05 -7.13
CA LEU A 201 -7.37 12.70 -8.40
C LEU A 201 -6.88 14.16 -8.47
N TYR A 202 -6.41 14.70 -7.35
CA TYR A 202 -5.83 16.03 -7.20
C TYR A 202 -4.31 16.01 -6.98
N GLU A 203 -3.68 14.85 -7.18
CA GLU A 203 -2.24 14.64 -7.08
C GLU A 203 -1.68 14.11 -8.42
N PRO A 204 -0.38 14.24 -8.69
CA PRO A 204 0.23 13.60 -9.85
C PRO A 204 0.00 12.08 -9.84
N PRO A 205 -0.31 11.44 -10.98
CA PRO A 205 -0.25 11.96 -12.36
C PRO A 205 -1.54 12.63 -12.86
N PHE A 206 -2.58 12.76 -12.04
CA PHE A 206 -3.88 13.30 -12.47
C PHE A 206 -3.84 14.82 -12.69
N THR A 207 -2.94 15.52 -12.01
CA THR A 207 -2.69 16.95 -12.20
C THR A 207 -1.80 17.29 -13.40
N ASP A 208 -1.28 16.29 -14.13
CA ASP A 208 -0.45 16.51 -15.32
C ASP A 208 -1.27 17.05 -16.50
N LEU A 209 -2.56 16.73 -16.56
CA LEU A 209 -3.48 17.23 -17.59
C LEU A 209 -4.02 18.62 -17.26
N HIS A 210 -4.34 18.86 -15.99
CA HIS A 210 -4.79 20.16 -15.50
C HIS A 210 -4.38 20.33 -14.03
N HIS A 211 -3.94 21.53 -13.65
CA HIS A 211 -3.44 21.82 -12.30
C HIS A 211 -4.48 21.59 -11.18
N GLU A 212 -5.76 21.77 -11.48
CA GLU A 212 -6.89 21.48 -10.56
C GLU A 212 -7.31 20.00 -10.56
N GLY A 213 -6.61 19.12 -11.28
CA GLY A 213 -6.91 17.69 -11.33
C GLY A 213 -8.27 17.39 -11.95
N LEU A 214 -9.12 16.67 -11.21
CA LEU A 214 -10.46 16.25 -11.66
C LEU A 214 -11.34 17.44 -12.07
N ASP A 215 -11.47 18.44 -11.19
CA ASP A 215 -12.39 19.58 -11.36
C ASP A 215 -11.95 20.53 -12.50
N GLY A 216 -10.70 20.40 -12.94
CA GLY A 216 -10.18 21.14 -14.09
C GLY A 216 -10.43 20.44 -15.44
N VAL A 217 -10.69 19.13 -15.42
CA VAL A 217 -10.88 18.31 -16.63
C VAL A 217 -12.36 18.00 -16.87
N PHE A 218 -13.16 17.97 -15.80
CA PHE A 218 -14.59 17.67 -15.80
C PHE A 218 -15.37 18.80 -15.12
N ASP A 219 -16.64 18.96 -15.48
CA ASP A 219 -17.57 19.80 -14.71
C ASP A 219 -17.98 19.09 -13.40
N ASP A 220 -18.64 19.83 -12.51
CA ASP A 220 -19.00 19.34 -11.17
C ASP A 220 -19.84 18.06 -11.22
N ASP A 221 -20.80 17.98 -12.16
CA ASP A 221 -21.68 16.81 -12.31
C ASP A 221 -20.87 15.56 -12.70
N HIS A 222 -19.96 15.69 -13.67
CA HIS A 222 -19.11 14.59 -14.10
C HIS A 222 -18.02 14.22 -13.08
N ALA A 223 -17.47 15.21 -12.37
CA ALA A 223 -16.51 14.99 -11.30
C ALA A 223 -17.15 14.14 -10.17
N GLU A 224 -18.37 14.50 -9.75
CA GLU A 224 -19.11 13.76 -8.73
C GLU A 224 -19.42 12.32 -9.19
N GLU A 225 -19.80 12.13 -10.44
CA GLU A 225 -20.08 10.78 -10.98
C GLU A 225 -18.83 9.88 -10.98
N ILE A 226 -17.66 10.41 -11.35
CA ILE A 226 -16.39 9.68 -11.30
C ILE A 226 -16.04 9.29 -9.85
N ILE A 227 -16.20 10.21 -8.90
CA ILE A 227 -15.96 9.95 -7.48
C ILE A 227 -16.90 8.84 -6.99
N ASN A 228 -18.18 8.90 -7.33
CA ASN A 228 -19.17 7.88 -6.96
C ASN A 228 -18.82 6.50 -7.50
N ILE A 229 -18.32 6.41 -8.73
CA ILE A 229 -17.84 5.14 -9.31
C ILE A 229 -16.66 4.61 -8.49
N ILE A 230 -15.68 5.45 -8.17
CA ILE A 230 -14.51 5.07 -7.36
C ILE A 230 -14.94 4.60 -5.96
N GLU A 231 -15.82 5.34 -5.29
CA GLU A 231 -16.35 4.98 -3.98
C GLU A 231 -17.12 3.65 -4.01
N SER A 232 -17.83 3.35 -5.11
CA SER A 232 -18.54 2.08 -5.27
C SER A 232 -17.60 0.86 -5.25
N PHE A 233 -16.40 0.98 -5.81
CA PHE A 233 -15.36 -0.05 -5.76
C PHE A 233 -14.88 -0.26 -4.32
N ASN A 234 -14.60 0.83 -3.60
CA ASN A 234 -14.10 0.80 -2.23
C ASN A 234 -15.14 0.27 -1.24
N LYS A 235 -16.42 0.60 -1.45
CA LYS A 235 -17.52 0.12 -0.62
C LYS A 235 -17.66 -1.41 -0.65
N THR A 236 -17.38 -2.04 -1.79
CA THR A 236 -17.46 -3.51 -1.96
C THR A 236 -16.51 -4.26 -1.03
N ILE A 237 -15.40 -3.64 -0.63
CA ILE A 237 -14.41 -4.21 0.30
C ILE A 237 -14.52 -3.64 1.73
N GLY A 238 -15.57 -2.86 2.02
CA GLY A 238 -15.81 -2.25 3.34
C GLY A 238 -14.82 -1.16 3.70
N VAL A 239 -14.14 -0.58 2.70
CA VAL A 239 -13.23 0.54 2.88
C VAL A 239 -14.02 1.81 2.71
N ASN A 240 -14.01 2.65 3.74
CA ASN A 240 -14.55 3.99 3.67
C ASN A 240 -13.40 4.96 3.93
N PHE A 241 -13.05 5.76 2.93
CA PHE A 241 -12.14 6.88 3.13
C PHE A 241 -12.95 7.93 3.89
N GLY A 242 -12.72 8.05 5.20
CA GLY A 242 -13.46 8.99 6.04
C GLY A 242 -13.30 10.43 5.53
N ALA A 243 -14.26 11.30 5.88
CA ALA A 243 -14.36 12.73 5.56
C ALA A 243 -13.09 13.60 5.78
N ALA A 244 -11.99 13.02 6.27
CA ALA A 244 -10.68 13.63 6.42
C ALA A 244 -10.02 14.06 5.10
N SER A 245 -10.37 13.44 3.96
CA SER A 245 -9.95 13.90 2.63
C SER A 245 -10.75 15.13 2.16
N ARG A 246 -12.06 15.19 2.46
CA ARG A 246 -12.91 16.37 2.19
C ARG A 246 -12.47 17.60 2.98
N SER A 247 -12.10 17.43 4.26
CA SER A 247 -11.65 18.54 5.12
C SER A 247 -10.28 19.13 4.73
N ARG A 248 -9.45 18.39 3.97
CA ARG A 248 -8.14 18.89 3.53
C ARG A 248 -8.27 19.81 2.31
N GLN A 249 -9.25 19.55 1.45
CA GLN A 249 -9.54 20.38 0.29
C GLN A 249 -10.24 21.69 0.67
N GLU A 250 -11.16 21.67 1.65
CA GLU A 250 -11.77 22.93 2.14
C GLU A 250 -10.73 23.84 2.82
N SER A 251 -9.74 23.29 3.55
CA SER A 251 -8.70 24.13 4.17
C SER A 251 -7.75 24.77 3.16
N ASP A 252 -7.44 24.09 2.04
CA ASP A 252 -6.51 24.61 1.02
C ASP A 252 -7.20 25.53 0.00
N GLN A 253 -8.51 25.37 -0.25
CA GLN A 253 -9.31 26.33 -1.03
C GLN A 253 -9.49 27.67 -0.31
N PHE A 254 -9.69 27.67 1.01
CA PHE A 254 -9.85 28.91 1.79
C PHE A 254 -8.53 29.70 1.97
N SER A 255 -7.37 29.03 1.94
CA SER A 255 -6.08 29.73 2.02
C SER A 255 -5.69 30.46 0.72
N SER A 256 -6.26 30.08 -0.43
CA SER A 256 -6.00 30.76 -1.72
C SER A 256 -6.88 32.00 -1.97
N GLN A 257 -7.99 32.18 -1.25
CA GLN A 257 -8.87 33.35 -1.38
C GLN A 257 -8.55 34.50 -0.40
N LEU A 258 -7.63 34.32 0.55
CA LEU A 258 -7.23 35.34 1.53
C LEU A 258 -5.90 36.04 1.21
N LEU A 259 -5.34 35.83 0.01
CA LEU A 259 -4.06 36.42 -0.42
C LEU A 259 -4.14 37.27 -1.71
N CYS A 260 -5.34 37.72 -2.10
CA CYS A 260 -5.54 38.81 -3.05
C CYS A 260 -6.10 40.05 -2.36
#